data_AF-A0A2W5A1X0-F1
#
_entry.id   AF-A0A2W5A1X0-F1
#
_cell.length_a   1.000
_cell.length_b   1.000
_cell.length_c   1.000
_cell.angle_alpha   90.00
_cell.angle_beta   90.00
_cell.angle_gamma   90.00
#
_symmetry.space_group_name_H-M   'P 1'
#
loop_
_entity.id
_entity.type
_entity.pdbx_description
1 polymer ?
#
loop_
_entity_poly.entity_id
_entity_poly.type
_entity_poly.pdbx_seq_one_letter_code
_entity_poly.pdbx_strand_id
1 'polypeptide(L)'
;MTTAKQKKYRHDITVEDLVIWTYQRQRADLIVERGVGLLPHEKDADGIFYKNISGDGTYQVQRNAELGTRIDCFGFPSAEIHPDAELVHELIKTKFFTHLDRGLLIDFGKTGLVPEWLPGAKPEIRPAYKKNGKLKMIYGDRKHPIACEIEIVMSQDHIDFKRRIYTQWWDALDKLRAQLWERDTQVTSFNVQVPGAARTPWQRKTG
;
A
#
# COMPACT_ATOMS: atom_id res chain seq x y z
N MET A 1 -7.51 -3.40 46.73
CA MET A 1 -7.02 -2.14 46.13
C MET A 1 -7.09 -2.28 44.63
N THR A 2 -8.17 -1.79 44.02
CA THR A 2 -8.46 -1.89 42.59
C THR A 2 -7.78 -0.73 41.89
N THR A 3 -6.68 -1.00 41.18
CA THR A 3 -6.01 -0.01 40.33
C THR A 3 -6.98 0.42 39.24
N ALA A 4 -7.45 1.67 39.30
CA ALA A 4 -8.27 2.26 38.25
C ALA A 4 -7.47 2.23 36.94
N LYS A 5 -7.92 1.44 35.95
CA LYS A 5 -7.35 1.42 34.60
C LYS A 5 -7.39 2.85 34.05
N GLN A 6 -6.22 3.45 33.89
CA GLN A 6 -6.07 4.72 33.17
C GLN A 6 -6.74 4.56 31.80
N LYS A 7 -7.70 5.45 31.50
CA LYS A 7 -8.40 5.46 30.23
C LYS A 7 -7.38 5.89 29.16
N LYS A 8 -6.82 4.93 28.44
CA LYS A 8 -5.84 5.19 27.38
C LYS A 8 -6.56 5.93 26.26
N TYR A 9 -6.19 7.20 26.02
CA TYR A 9 -6.74 7.97 24.91
C TYR A 9 -6.24 7.36 23.60
N ARG A 10 -7.18 6.93 22.74
CA ARG A 10 -6.89 6.44 21.39
C ARG A 10 -7.09 7.58 20.40
N HIS A 11 -6.23 7.64 19.38
CA HIS A 11 -6.38 8.60 18.29
C HIS A 11 -7.31 8.04 17.22
N ASP A 12 -8.25 8.86 16.74
CA ASP A 12 -9.07 8.49 15.60
C ASP A 12 -8.22 8.51 14.32
N ILE A 13 -8.31 7.45 13.52
CA ILE A 13 -7.60 7.32 12.25
C ILE A 13 -8.46 6.54 11.26
N THR A 14 -8.48 6.90 9.98
CA THR A 14 -9.14 6.06 8.98
C THR A 14 -8.33 4.79 8.75
N VAL A 15 -8.98 3.68 8.37
CA VAL A 15 -8.26 2.44 8.05
C VAL A 15 -7.25 2.62 6.90
N GLU A 16 -7.54 3.52 5.97
CA GLU A 16 -6.64 3.91 4.88
C GLU A 16 -5.37 4.58 5.40
N ASP A 17 -5.51 5.62 6.24
CA ASP A 17 -4.37 6.31 6.84
C ASP A 17 -3.56 5.40 7.75
N LEU A 18 -4.20 4.46 8.45
CA LEU A 18 -3.52 3.46 9.28
C LEU A 18 -2.64 2.53 8.43
N VAL A 19 -3.14 2.09 7.27
CA VAL A 19 -2.38 1.28 6.32
C VAL A 19 -1.21 2.07 5.74
N ILE A 20 -1.43 3.34 5.37
CA ILE A 20 -0.37 4.24 4.88
C ILE A 20 0.71 4.41 5.95
N TRP A 21 0.32 4.73 7.18
CA TRP A 21 1.25 4.85 8.31
C TRP A 21 2.03 3.56 8.57
N THR A 22 1.37 2.40 8.47
CA THR A 22 1.98 1.07 8.65
C THR A 22 3.10 0.82 7.64
N TYR A 23 2.91 1.18 6.37
CA TYR A 23 3.89 0.86 5.33
C TYR A 23 4.88 2.00 5.03
N GLN A 24 4.49 3.27 5.14
CA GLN A 24 5.40 4.39 4.90
C GLN A 24 6.24 4.74 6.13
N ARG A 25 5.62 4.79 7.32
CA ARG A 25 6.31 5.22 8.53
C ARG A 25 6.89 4.05 9.31
N GLN A 26 6.11 2.99 9.52
CA GLN A 26 6.55 1.81 10.27
C GLN A 26 7.29 0.80 9.39
N ARG A 27 7.16 0.87 8.06
CA ARG A 27 7.85 -0.02 7.10
C ARG A 27 7.68 -1.50 7.45
N ALA A 28 6.46 -1.87 7.85
CA ALA A 28 6.15 -3.17 8.45
C ALA A 28 6.47 -4.39 7.59
N ASP A 29 6.55 -4.20 6.27
CA ASP A 29 6.92 -5.25 5.32
C ASP A 29 8.43 -5.46 5.15
N LEU A 30 9.25 -4.50 5.60
CA LEU A 30 10.71 -4.53 5.45
C LEU A 30 11.42 -4.88 6.76
N ILE A 31 10.82 -4.53 7.91
CA ILE A 31 11.40 -4.83 9.20
C ILE A 31 11.26 -6.33 9.47
N VAL A 32 12.40 -7.01 9.52
CA VAL A 32 12.50 -8.43 9.85
C VAL A 32 13.08 -8.53 11.26
N GLU A 33 12.40 -9.31 12.12
CA GLU A 33 12.80 -9.57 13.52
C GLU A 33 12.89 -8.32 14.42
N ARG A 34 11.95 -8.19 15.37
CA ARG A 34 11.92 -7.09 16.36
C ARG A 34 13.30 -6.89 17.00
N GLY A 35 13.94 -5.74 16.76
CA GLY A 35 15.11 -5.28 17.52
C GLY A 35 16.44 -6.01 17.28
N VAL A 36 16.55 -6.88 16.25
CA VAL A 36 17.81 -7.59 15.92
C VAL A 36 18.75 -6.68 15.10
N GLY A 37 19.27 -5.62 15.74
CA GLY A 37 20.28 -4.71 15.15
C GLY A 37 20.21 -3.24 15.58
N LEU A 38 19.40 -2.88 16.58
CA LEU A 38 19.48 -1.58 17.27
C LEU A 38 20.85 -1.39 17.96
N LEU A 39 21.39 -0.16 17.89
CA LEU A 39 22.70 0.21 18.46
C LEU A 39 22.63 0.34 20.00
N PRO A 40 23.74 0.11 20.74
CA PRO A 40 23.74 0.01 22.20
C PRO A 40 23.15 1.21 22.98
N HIS A 41 23.29 2.43 22.48
CA HIS A 41 22.79 3.64 23.17
C HIS A 41 21.27 3.82 23.06
N GLU A 42 20.62 3.19 22.08
CA GLU A 42 19.16 3.18 21.94
C GLU A 42 18.51 2.14 22.88
N LYS A 43 19.29 1.15 23.34
CA LYS A 43 18.85 0.08 24.26
C LYS A 43 19.06 0.37 25.75
N ASP A 44 19.97 1.28 26.09
CA ASP A 44 20.21 1.70 27.48
C ASP A 44 19.04 2.47 28.12
N ALA A 45 18.09 2.98 27.31
CA ALA A 45 16.84 3.52 27.82
C ALA A 45 15.91 2.44 28.44
N ASP A 46 16.12 1.16 28.11
CA ASP A 46 15.23 0.03 28.46
C ASP A 46 15.84 -0.99 29.46
N GLY A 47 17.06 -0.78 29.96
CA GLY A 47 17.58 -1.48 31.14
C GLY A 47 18.05 -2.94 30.98
N ILE A 48 18.53 -3.35 29.80
CA ILE A 48 18.99 -4.73 29.53
C ILE A 48 20.51 -4.80 29.38
N PHE A 49 21.19 -5.65 30.18
CA PHE A 49 22.65 -5.84 30.13
C PHE A 49 23.07 -6.83 29.02
N TYR A 50 23.97 -6.42 28.11
CA TYR A 50 24.63 -7.33 27.15
C TYR A 50 26.08 -6.92 26.81
N LYS A 51 26.89 -7.89 26.39
CA LYS A 51 28.36 -7.82 26.25
C LYS A 51 28.77 -7.27 24.86
N ASN A 52 29.53 -6.18 24.88
CA ASN A 52 29.95 -5.34 23.75
C ASN A 52 30.63 -6.04 22.57
N ILE A 53 30.14 -5.76 21.35
CA ILE A 53 30.97 -5.32 20.22
C ILE A 53 30.19 -4.24 19.46
N SER A 54 30.55 -2.97 19.64
CA SER A 54 29.97 -1.85 18.89
C SER A 54 30.57 -1.81 17.48
N GLY A 55 29.72 -1.95 16.46
CA GLY A 55 30.06 -1.73 15.06
C GLY A 55 29.79 -0.29 14.67
N ASP A 56 30.61 0.65 15.16
CA ASP A 56 30.75 1.94 14.47
C ASP A 56 31.18 1.62 13.03
N GLY A 57 30.35 2.02 12.07
CA GLY A 57 30.46 1.65 10.66
C GLY A 57 31.83 1.95 10.06
N THR A 58 32.58 2.90 10.61
CA THR A 58 33.88 3.30 10.05
C THR A 58 34.97 2.25 10.30
N TYR A 59 35.01 1.65 11.49
CA TYR A 59 36.00 0.62 11.84
C TYR A 59 35.70 -0.72 11.14
N GLN A 60 34.41 -1.09 11.03
CA GLN A 60 34.00 -2.26 10.25
C GLN A 60 34.27 -2.08 8.75
N VAL A 61 34.02 -0.89 8.19
CA VAL A 61 34.36 -0.58 6.79
C VAL A 61 35.87 -0.66 6.55
N GLN A 62 36.68 -0.09 7.45
CA GLN A 62 38.14 -0.19 7.36
C GLN A 62 38.62 -1.64 7.44
N ARG A 63 38.10 -2.42 8.40
CA ARG A 63 38.47 -3.83 8.57
C ARG A 63 38.01 -4.70 7.41
N ASN A 64 36.84 -4.45 6.84
CA ASN A 64 36.37 -5.12 5.62
C ASN A 64 37.30 -4.79 4.43
N ALA A 65 37.74 -3.53 4.30
CA ALA A 65 38.70 -3.13 3.28
C ALA A 65 40.07 -3.81 3.48
N GLU A 66 40.59 -3.88 4.71
CA GLU A 66 41.84 -4.58 5.05
C GLU A 66 41.75 -6.09 4.77
N LEU A 67 40.60 -6.70 5.03
CA LEU A 67 40.33 -8.11 4.73
C LEU A 67 39.99 -8.38 3.25
N GLY A 68 39.95 -7.34 2.39
CA GLY A 68 39.54 -7.45 0.99
C GLY A 68 38.09 -7.92 0.82
N THR A 69 37.26 -7.79 1.86
CA THR A 69 35.89 -8.27 1.89
C THR A 69 34.97 -7.25 1.24
N ARG A 70 34.27 -7.68 0.18
CA ARG A 70 33.25 -6.88 -0.48
C ARG A 70 31.90 -7.08 0.23
N ILE A 71 31.29 -5.99 0.66
CA ILE A 71 29.92 -6.02 1.19
C ILE A 71 28.97 -6.06 0.00
N ASP A 72 28.46 -7.26 -0.31
CA ASP A 72 27.55 -7.49 -1.43
C ASP A 72 26.06 -7.34 -1.06
N CYS A 73 25.76 -7.18 0.23
CA CYS A 73 24.40 -7.07 0.75
C CYS A 73 24.31 -5.97 1.83
N PHE A 74 23.16 -5.30 1.92
CA PHE A 74 22.84 -4.45 3.06
C PHE A 74 22.34 -5.31 4.24
N GLY A 75 22.54 -4.83 5.47
CA GLY A 75 21.92 -5.45 6.65
C GLY A 75 20.40 -5.32 6.63
N PHE A 76 19.69 -6.26 7.27
CA PHE A 76 18.25 -6.15 7.44
C PHE A 76 17.92 -4.94 8.32
N PRO A 77 16.94 -4.09 7.95
CA PRO A 77 16.50 -3.02 8.83
C PRO A 77 15.78 -3.64 10.02
N SER A 78 16.47 -3.73 11.14
CA SER A 78 15.86 -4.11 12.41
C SER A 78 15.48 -2.85 13.17
N ALA A 79 14.20 -2.69 13.50
CA ALA A 79 13.75 -1.63 14.38
C ALA A 79 12.60 -2.16 15.24
N GLU A 80 12.32 -1.46 16.34
CA GLU A 80 11.07 -1.69 17.05
C GLU A 80 9.92 -1.18 16.17
N ILE A 81 8.96 -2.06 15.91
CA ILE A 81 7.74 -1.73 15.18
C ILE A 81 6.60 -1.51 16.17
N HIS A 82 5.78 -0.50 15.94
CA HIS A 82 4.61 -0.28 16.77
C HIS A 82 3.66 -1.49 16.71
N PRO A 83 3.13 -2.00 17.85
CA PRO A 83 2.28 -3.20 17.90
C PRO A 83 1.09 -3.17 16.93
N ASP A 84 0.40 -2.03 16.83
CA ASP A 84 -0.73 -1.86 15.89
C ASP A 84 -0.30 -2.01 14.41
N ALA A 85 0.90 -1.57 14.02
CA ALA A 85 1.41 -1.74 12.65
C ALA A 85 1.76 -3.20 12.33
N GLU A 86 2.37 -3.88 13.30
CA GLU A 86 2.65 -5.32 13.18
C GLU A 86 1.34 -6.12 13.06
N LEU A 87 0.35 -5.81 13.91
CA LEU A 87 -0.98 -6.43 13.83
C LEU A 87 -1.63 -6.22 12.46
N VAL A 88 -1.58 -5.00 11.91
CA VAL A 88 -2.10 -4.70 10.57
C VAL A 88 -1.39 -5.54 9.51
N HIS A 89 -0.06 -5.59 9.53
CA HIS A 89 0.73 -6.35 8.55
C HIS A 89 0.45 -7.86 8.63
N GLU A 90 0.39 -8.41 9.84
CA GLU A 90 0.08 -9.81 10.07
C GLU A 90 -1.34 -10.16 9.62
N LEU A 91 -2.34 -9.32 9.94
CA LEU A 91 -3.71 -9.53 9.47
C LEU A 91 -3.80 -9.56 7.95
N ILE A 92 -3.11 -8.65 7.25
CA ILE A 92 -3.07 -8.62 5.78
C ILE A 92 -2.49 -9.95 5.23
N LYS A 93 -1.46 -10.50 5.87
CA LYS A 93 -0.83 -11.77 5.46
C LYS A 93 -1.70 -13.01 5.69
N THR A 94 -2.75 -12.93 6.50
CA THR A 94 -3.64 -14.07 6.76
C THR A 94 -4.41 -14.52 5.51
N LYS A 95 -4.88 -15.78 5.52
CA LYS A 95 -5.72 -16.36 4.46
C LYS A 95 -7.08 -15.68 4.28
N PHE A 96 -7.48 -14.78 5.19
CA PHE A 96 -8.70 -14.01 5.02
C PHE A 96 -8.64 -13.08 3.81
N PHE A 97 -7.45 -12.60 3.43
CA PHE A 97 -7.24 -11.76 2.26
C PHE A 97 -6.75 -12.57 1.06
N THR A 98 -7.30 -12.29 -0.11
CA THR A 98 -6.79 -12.86 -1.37
C THR A 98 -5.42 -12.27 -1.71
N HIS A 99 -4.67 -12.90 -2.61
CA HIS A 99 -3.40 -12.34 -3.09
C HIS A 99 -3.56 -10.94 -3.69
N LEU A 100 -4.67 -10.69 -4.39
CA LEU A 100 -4.98 -9.38 -4.95
C LEU A 100 -5.24 -8.36 -3.85
N ASP A 101 -6.05 -8.69 -2.83
CA ASP A 101 -6.33 -7.79 -1.70
C ASP A 101 -5.04 -7.37 -0.99
N ARG A 102 -4.15 -8.35 -0.74
CA ARG A 102 -2.84 -8.09 -0.11
C ARG A 102 -2.01 -7.14 -0.94
N GLY A 103 -1.91 -7.40 -2.24
CA GLY A 103 -1.17 -6.54 -3.17
C GLY A 103 -1.73 -5.12 -3.16
N LEU A 104 -3.05 -4.96 -3.27
CA LEU A 104 -3.71 -3.66 -3.25
C LEU A 104 -3.46 -2.91 -1.93
N LEU A 105 -3.65 -3.56 -0.78
CA LEU A 105 -3.44 -2.92 0.52
C LEU A 105 -1.98 -2.49 0.74
N ILE A 106 -1.02 -3.33 0.37
CA ILE A 106 0.41 -3.05 0.53
C ILE A 106 0.87 -1.97 -0.46
N ASP A 107 0.54 -2.10 -1.74
CA ASP A 107 1.01 -1.17 -2.78
C ASP A 107 0.44 0.24 -2.57
N PHE A 108 -0.86 0.34 -2.29
CA PHE A 108 -1.49 1.64 -2.01
C PHE A 108 -1.14 2.18 -0.62
N GLY A 109 -0.87 1.30 0.36
CA GLY A 109 -0.29 1.71 1.63
C GLY A 109 1.11 2.31 1.49
N LYS A 110 1.96 1.72 0.65
CA LYS A 110 3.32 2.23 0.38
C LYS A 110 3.31 3.54 -0.39
N THR A 111 2.48 3.63 -1.42
CA THR A 111 2.44 4.82 -2.29
C THR A 111 1.66 5.98 -1.66
N GLY A 112 0.72 5.70 -0.75
CA GLY A 112 -0.21 6.71 -0.24
C GLY A 112 -1.19 7.22 -1.31
N LEU A 113 -1.25 6.52 -2.45
CA LEU A 113 -2.18 6.79 -3.53
C LEU A 113 -3.41 5.88 -3.39
N VAL A 114 -4.40 6.12 -4.24
CA VAL A 114 -5.58 5.27 -4.37
C VAL A 114 -5.65 4.72 -5.79
N PRO A 115 -6.29 3.55 -6.03
CA PRO A 115 -6.46 3.03 -7.37
C PRO A 115 -7.20 4.01 -8.27
N GLU A 116 -6.80 4.14 -9.53
CA GLU A 116 -7.51 4.97 -10.49
C GLU A 116 -8.89 4.36 -10.84
N TRP A 117 -9.95 5.17 -10.81
CA TRP A 117 -11.34 4.78 -11.15
C TRP A 117 -11.90 5.50 -12.37
N LEU A 118 -11.09 6.35 -13.01
CA LEU A 118 -11.37 7.15 -14.19
C LEU A 118 -12.54 8.13 -13.96
N PRO A 119 -12.31 9.23 -13.21
CA PRO A 119 -13.34 10.20 -12.89
C PRO A 119 -13.93 10.82 -14.15
N GLY A 120 -15.26 10.72 -14.31
CA GLY A 120 -15.97 11.29 -15.46
C GLY A 120 -15.71 10.61 -16.81
N ALA A 121 -14.93 9.53 -16.85
CA ALA A 121 -14.65 8.83 -18.09
C ALA A 121 -15.93 8.23 -18.71
N LYS A 122 -15.98 8.30 -20.04
CA LYS A 122 -17.04 7.75 -20.88
C LYS A 122 -16.41 6.88 -21.96
N PRO A 123 -17.09 5.82 -22.43
CA PRO A 123 -16.65 5.09 -23.60
C PRO A 123 -16.48 6.03 -24.78
N GLU A 124 -15.36 5.88 -25.47
CA GLU A 124 -14.98 6.74 -26.58
C GLU A 124 -14.47 5.92 -27.76
N ILE A 125 -15.13 6.13 -28.90
CA ILE A 125 -14.77 5.55 -30.19
C ILE A 125 -14.52 6.74 -31.13
N ARG A 126 -13.40 6.73 -31.85
CA ARG A 126 -13.04 7.79 -32.79
C ARG A 126 -12.64 7.19 -34.14
N PRO A 127 -12.70 7.97 -35.23
CA PRO A 127 -12.12 7.55 -36.50
C PRO A 127 -10.60 7.36 -36.36
N ALA A 128 -10.06 6.32 -36.98
CA ALA A 128 -8.62 6.09 -37.02
C ALA A 128 -7.96 7.03 -38.04
N TYR A 129 -6.85 7.65 -37.63
CA TYR A 129 -6.08 8.56 -38.45
C TYR A 129 -4.77 7.91 -38.91
N LYS A 130 -4.36 8.21 -40.14
CA LYS A 130 -3.03 7.90 -40.66
C LYS A 130 -1.99 8.86 -40.05
N LYS A 131 -0.70 8.53 -40.16
CA LYS A 131 0.42 9.40 -39.71
C LYS A 131 0.38 10.82 -40.29
N ASN A 132 -0.26 11.02 -41.45
CA ASN A 132 -0.42 12.32 -42.10
C ASN A 132 -1.70 13.08 -41.69
N GLY A 133 -2.40 12.63 -40.65
CA GLY A 133 -3.63 13.26 -40.15
C GLY A 133 -4.89 13.01 -40.99
N LYS A 134 -4.81 12.22 -42.07
CA LYS A 134 -6.00 11.85 -42.87
C LYS A 134 -6.69 10.61 -42.31
N LEU A 135 -8.00 10.51 -42.50
CA LEU A 135 -8.78 9.33 -42.12
C LEU A 135 -8.27 8.05 -42.81
N LYS A 136 -8.23 6.96 -42.05
CA LYS A 136 -7.91 5.64 -42.56
C LYS A 136 -9.16 5.01 -43.18
N MET A 137 -9.38 5.29 -44.46
CA MET A 137 -10.53 4.79 -45.22
C MET A 137 -10.37 3.30 -45.58
N ILE A 138 -11.49 2.57 -45.54
CA ILE A 138 -11.64 1.19 -46.04
C ILE A 138 -12.22 1.28 -47.46
N TYR A 139 -11.63 0.54 -48.40
CA TYR A 139 -11.99 0.58 -49.81
C TYR A 139 -12.59 -0.77 -50.24
N GLY A 140 -13.66 -0.73 -51.03
CA GLY A 140 -14.23 -1.91 -51.66
C GLY A 140 -13.52 -2.29 -52.96
N ASP A 141 -14.01 -3.32 -53.65
CA ASP A 141 -13.37 -3.94 -54.84
C ASP A 141 -13.09 -2.94 -55.99
N ARG A 142 -13.90 -1.89 -56.10
CA ARG A 142 -13.75 -0.83 -57.13
C ARG A 142 -12.87 0.34 -56.69
N LYS A 143 -12.10 0.20 -55.60
CA LYS A 143 -11.30 1.28 -54.98
C LYS A 143 -12.09 2.53 -54.60
N HIS A 144 -13.40 2.40 -54.37
CA HIS A 144 -14.21 3.46 -53.77
C HIS A 144 -14.20 3.32 -52.24
N PRO A 145 -14.07 4.44 -51.49
CA PRO A 145 -14.14 4.41 -50.04
C PRO A 145 -15.56 4.05 -49.60
N ILE A 146 -15.68 3.00 -48.79
CA ILE A 146 -16.98 2.49 -48.31
C ILE A 146 -17.18 2.71 -46.81
N ALA A 147 -16.10 2.87 -46.05
CA ALA A 147 -16.14 3.12 -44.61
C ALA A 147 -14.84 3.81 -44.15
N CYS A 148 -14.83 4.27 -42.89
CA CYS A 148 -13.60 4.63 -42.18
C CYS A 148 -13.31 3.58 -41.10
N GLU A 149 -12.04 3.28 -40.89
CA GLU A 149 -11.61 2.48 -39.75
C GLU A 149 -11.82 3.28 -38.47
N ILE A 150 -12.28 2.60 -37.42
CA ILE A 150 -12.52 3.19 -36.10
C ILE A 150 -11.53 2.61 -35.09
N GLU A 151 -11.18 3.41 -34.09
CA GLU A 151 -10.39 3.00 -32.94
C GLU A 151 -11.18 3.20 -31.66
N ILE A 152 -11.06 2.24 -30.74
CA ILE A 152 -11.62 2.33 -29.40
C ILE A 152 -10.56 3.01 -28.52
N VAL A 153 -10.79 4.28 -28.20
CA VAL A 153 -9.88 5.08 -27.36
C VAL A 153 -10.08 4.72 -25.89
N MET A 154 -11.34 4.55 -25.48
CA MET A 154 -11.72 4.16 -24.14
C MET A 154 -12.88 3.17 -24.23
N SER A 155 -12.66 1.92 -23.85
CA SER A 155 -13.73 0.91 -23.82
C SER A 155 -14.49 0.97 -22.50
N GLN A 156 -15.76 0.58 -22.53
CA GLN A 156 -16.55 0.39 -21.32
C GLN A 156 -15.90 -0.66 -20.41
N ASP A 157 -15.39 -1.76 -20.98
CA ASP A 157 -14.69 -2.81 -20.24
C ASP A 157 -13.46 -2.30 -19.49
N HIS A 158 -12.71 -1.34 -20.06
CA HIS A 158 -11.56 -0.75 -19.39
C HIS A 158 -11.99 0.11 -18.19
N ILE A 159 -13.06 0.91 -18.37
CA ILE A 159 -13.64 1.71 -17.29
C ILE A 159 -14.11 0.81 -16.15
N ASP A 160 -14.85 -0.25 -16.47
CA ASP A 160 -15.39 -1.19 -15.48
C ASP A 160 -14.28 -1.98 -14.80
N PHE A 161 -13.24 -2.36 -15.53
CA PHE A 161 -12.04 -2.98 -14.96
C PHE A 161 -11.41 -2.07 -13.89
N LYS A 162 -11.17 -0.79 -14.20
CA LYS A 162 -10.58 0.18 -13.26
C LYS A 162 -11.44 0.37 -12.02
N ARG A 163 -12.76 0.56 -12.21
CA ARG A 163 -13.73 0.69 -11.11
C ARG A 163 -13.82 -0.57 -10.25
N ARG A 164 -13.70 -1.76 -10.84
CA ARG A 164 -13.67 -3.03 -10.09
C ARG A 164 -12.43 -3.14 -9.22
N ILE A 165 -11.25 -2.77 -9.73
CA ILE A 165 -10.02 -2.74 -8.93
C ILE A 165 -10.14 -1.76 -7.76
N TYR A 166 -10.67 -0.56 -8.00
CA TYR A 166 -10.94 0.40 -6.93
C TYR A 166 -11.89 -0.17 -5.87
N THR A 167 -13.01 -0.76 -6.31
CA THR A 167 -13.99 -1.37 -5.39
C THR A 167 -13.36 -2.48 -4.56
N GLN A 168 -12.52 -3.32 -5.18
CA GLN A 168 -11.82 -4.41 -4.49
C GLN A 168 -10.88 -3.88 -3.41
N TRP A 169 -10.11 -2.84 -3.71
CA TRP A 169 -9.24 -2.18 -2.73
C TRP A 169 -10.06 -1.59 -1.57
N TRP A 170 -11.16 -0.91 -1.87
CA TRP A 170 -12.03 -0.33 -0.85
C TRP A 170 -12.65 -1.42 0.05
N ASP A 171 -13.18 -2.49 -0.54
CA ASP A 171 -13.76 -3.62 0.19
C ASP A 171 -12.69 -4.34 1.04
N ALA A 172 -11.44 -4.41 0.57
CA ALA A 172 -10.33 -4.93 1.35
C ALA A 172 -9.98 -4.05 2.57
N LEU A 173 -10.05 -2.72 2.43
CA LEU A 173 -9.87 -1.79 3.54
C LEU A 173 -10.97 -1.95 4.59
N ASP A 174 -12.23 -1.97 4.18
CA ASP A 174 -13.35 -2.14 5.12
C ASP A 174 -13.30 -3.52 5.81
N LYS A 175 -12.88 -4.56 5.09
CA LYS A 175 -12.64 -5.89 5.65
C LYS A 175 -11.51 -5.89 6.69
N LEU A 176 -10.39 -5.20 6.42
CA LEU A 176 -9.30 -5.04 7.39
C LEU A 176 -9.77 -4.31 8.63
N ARG A 177 -10.54 -3.24 8.46
CA ARG A 177 -11.16 -2.51 9.58
C ARG A 177 -12.04 -3.41 10.43
N ALA A 178 -12.90 -4.23 9.81
CA ALA A 178 -13.74 -5.19 10.53
C ALA A 178 -12.90 -6.19 11.35
N GLN A 179 -11.81 -6.71 10.77
CA GLN A 179 -10.90 -7.61 11.47
C GLN A 179 -10.15 -6.95 12.64
N LEU A 180 -9.84 -5.65 12.53
CA LEU A 180 -9.24 -4.87 13.61
C LEU A 180 -10.26 -4.59 14.72
N TRP A 181 -11.53 -4.33 14.40
CA TRP A 181 -12.60 -4.18 15.39
C TRP A 181 -12.92 -5.47 16.14
N GLU A 182 -12.91 -6.62 15.48
CA GLU A 182 -13.04 -7.92 16.16
C GLU A 182 -11.91 -8.15 17.19
N ARG A 183 -10.77 -7.48 16.98
CA ARG A 183 -9.57 -7.54 17.83
C ARG A 183 -9.32 -6.21 18.54
N ASP A 184 -10.37 -5.44 18.85
CA ASP A 184 -10.24 -4.10 19.43
C ASP A 184 -9.39 -4.07 20.71
N THR A 185 -9.35 -5.17 21.48
CA THR A 185 -8.49 -5.30 22.67
C THR A 185 -6.99 -5.36 22.35
N GLN A 186 -6.61 -5.72 21.12
CA GLN A 186 -5.23 -5.77 20.64
C GLN A 186 -4.80 -4.46 19.96
N VAL A 187 -5.74 -3.63 19.51
CA VAL A 187 -5.44 -2.30 18.97
C VAL A 187 -5.21 -1.34 20.14
N THR A 188 -3.99 -0.83 20.25
CA THR A 188 -3.53 -0.17 21.49
C THR A 188 -3.57 1.35 21.43
N SER A 189 -3.43 1.95 20.25
CA SER A 189 -3.20 3.40 20.09
C SER A 189 -4.26 4.08 19.22
N PHE A 190 -4.96 3.33 18.38
CA PHE A 190 -5.89 3.88 17.39
C PHE A 190 -7.33 3.42 17.58
N ASN A 191 -8.27 4.32 17.27
CA ASN A 191 -9.67 4.03 17.06
C ASN A 191 -9.95 4.06 15.55
N VAL A 192 -10.01 2.87 14.95
CA VAL A 192 -10.01 2.72 13.49
C VAL A 192 -11.38 3.03 12.90
N GLN A 193 -11.43 4.05 12.07
CA GLN A 193 -12.62 4.52 11.38
C GLN A 193 -12.77 3.86 10.01
N VAL A 194 -13.95 4.05 9.40
CA VAL A 194 -14.24 3.66 8.01
C VAL A 194 -13.25 4.29 7.03
N PRO A 195 -13.07 3.72 5.82
CA PRO A 195 -12.27 4.34 4.78
C PRO A 195 -12.72 5.79 4.53
N GLY A 196 -11.77 6.73 4.44
CA GLY A 196 -12.07 8.13 4.13
C GLY A 196 -12.51 8.30 2.67
N ALA A 197 -11.95 7.50 1.77
CA ALA A 197 -12.37 7.42 0.38
C ALA A 197 -13.81 6.91 0.24
N ALA A 198 -14.59 7.52 -0.66
CA ALA A 198 -15.93 7.05 -1.00
C ALA A 198 -15.86 5.69 -1.71
N ARG A 199 -16.82 4.79 -1.46
CA ARG A 199 -16.85 3.46 -2.10
C ARG A 199 -17.11 3.52 -3.61
N THR A 200 -17.96 4.42 -4.07
CA THR A 200 -18.36 4.56 -5.48
C THR A 200 -18.25 6.02 -5.96
N PRO A 201 -17.03 6.61 -6.01
CA PRO A 201 -16.82 8.04 -6.29
C PRO A 201 -17.25 8.44 -7.73
N TRP A 202 -17.37 7.49 -8.65
CA TRP A 202 -17.87 7.73 -10.00
C TRP A 202 -19.40 7.84 -10.11
N GLN A 203 -20.14 7.43 -9.07
CA GLN A 203 -21.58 7.65 -9.04
C GLN A 203 -21.84 9.08 -8.59
N ARG A 204 -22.52 9.87 -9.43
CA ARG A 204 -23.01 11.19 -8.99
C ARG A 204 -23.92 10.97 -7.79
N LYS A 205 -23.67 11.68 -6.69
CA LYS A 205 -24.70 11.84 -5.66
C LYS A 205 -25.87 12.54 -6.33
N THR A 206 -26.93 11.81 -6.67
CA THR A 206 -28.24 12.41 -6.92
C THR A 206 -28.64 13.09 -5.62
N GLY A 207 -28.45 14.41 -5.60
CA GLY A 207 -29.10 15.29 -4.62
C GLY A 207 -30.56 15.47 -4.98
#